data_AF-A0A542DX81-F1
#
_entry.id   AF-A0A542DX81-F1
#
_cell.length_a   1.000
_cell.length_b   1.000
_cell.length_c   1.000
_cell.angle_alpha   90.00
_cell.angle_beta   90.00
_cell.angle_gamma   90.00
#
_symmetry.space_group_name_H-M   'P 1'
#
loop_
_entity.id
_entity.type
_entity.pdbx_description
1 polymer ?
#
loop_
_entity_poly.entity_id
_entity_poly.type
_entity_poly.pdbx_seq_one_letter_code
_entity_poly.pdbx_strand_id
1 'polypeptide(L)'
;MIDLDAPLASLGTLFTSADAAAAGLSAKVLRRAVAGGHVRRLAPGHYVVTAAWDATPPLAQHLVLARAAQRQRPWGVVSHLTAAAAHGLPVPSVLPTTITLTTDHDTGTANGGIARLEPAALSSSAVVDLDGLTVTSVGRTVVDCLRTLPLADGVALVDAALASGAVTVADLERERAFQKGWPWIGVADCGLWLADPVRESWFESVSFTQLWLDGIPVPQHQVTVLDHRERFVARVDGLWEGRASSVRPTAPASTWAGTTAPSLTRSPLPASSWTRSGARTGCPSWASRSSGGHRPIRSSNGRIGCAGRWDGPRARSPARSSRPSGLATAGGQRWTSRHAVRAGDALAPPRRTTSCF
;
A
#
# COMPACT_ATOMS: atom_id res chain seq x y z
N MET A 1 -23.34 21.69 41.30
CA MET A 1 -22.89 21.59 39.91
C MET A 1 -21.40 21.33 39.99
N ILE A 2 -20.90 20.21 39.46
CA ILE A 2 -19.45 19.94 39.51
C ILE A 2 -18.85 20.71 38.36
N ASP A 3 -17.89 21.58 38.65
CA ASP A 3 -17.08 22.25 37.63
C ASP A 3 -16.21 21.19 36.95
N LEU A 4 -16.47 20.97 35.66
CA LEU A 4 -15.75 20.00 34.83
C LEU A 4 -14.68 20.70 33.98
N ASP A 5 -14.68 22.03 33.89
CA ASP A 5 -13.90 22.75 32.89
C ASP A 5 -12.42 22.71 33.24
N ALA A 6 -12.06 23.03 34.49
CA ALA A 6 -10.68 22.96 34.96
C ALA A 6 -10.04 21.55 34.84
N PRO A 7 -10.66 20.47 35.34
CA PRO A 7 -10.07 19.14 35.21
C PRO A 7 -10.04 18.65 33.76
N LEU A 8 -11.08 18.90 32.95
CA LEU A 8 -11.07 18.46 31.55
C LEU A 8 -10.05 19.22 30.70
N ALA A 9 -9.81 20.50 30.96
CA ALA A 9 -8.76 21.27 30.29
C ALA A 9 -7.36 20.70 30.54
N SER A 10 -7.13 20.09 31.71
CA SER A 10 -5.84 19.48 32.06
C SER A 10 -5.58 18.11 31.42
N LEU A 11 -6.63 17.42 30.94
CA LEU A 11 -6.56 16.00 30.53
C LEU A 11 -6.15 15.78 29.07
N GLY A 12 -5.85 16.84 28.31
CA GLY A 12 -5.52 16.75 26.89
C GLY A 12 -6.64 16.14 26.04
N THR A 13 -6.35 15.83 24.77
CA THR A 13 -7.38 15.34 23.83
C THR A 13 -7.80 13.90 24.12
N LEU A 14 -6.87 13.02 24.54
CA LEU A 14 -7.10 11.61 24.85
C LEU A 14 -6.58 11.28 26.24
N PHE A 15 -7.48 10.80 27.10
CA PHE A 15 -7.16 10.44 28.47
C PHE A 15 -7.79 9.12 28.89
N THR A 16 -7.21 8.50 29.91
CA THR A 16 -7.67 7.25 30.50
C THR A 16 -8.49 7.48 31.76
N SER A 17 -9.17 6.43 32.25
CA SER A 17 -9.78 6.49 33.59
C SER A 17 -8.76 6.82 34.70
N ALA A 18 -7.50 6.41 34.54
CA ALA A 18 -6.44 6.68 35.50
C ALA A 18 -6.02 8.15 35.47
N ASP A 19 -5.87 8.73 34.27
CA ASP A 19 -5.58 10.17 34.09
C ASP A 19 -6.71 11.01 34.70
N ALA A 20 -7.96 10.65 34.44
CA ALA A 20 -9.12 11.31 35.03
C ALA A 20 -9.09 11.27 36.56
N ALA A 21 -8.77 10.11 37.14
CA ALA A 21 -8.64 9.97 38.59
C ALA A 21 -7.49 10.83 39.15
N ALA A 22 -6.35 10.90 38.46
CA ALA A 22 -5.21 11.74 38.83
C ALA A 22 -5.55 13.24 38.76
N ALA A 23 -6.43 13.64 37.82
CA ALA A 23 -6.98 15.00 37.73
C ALA A 23 -8.14 15.27 38.71
N GLY A 24 -8.42 14.36 39.65
CA GLY A 24 -9.46 14.52 40.67
C GLY A 24 -10.89 14.17 40.22
N LEU A 25 -11.07 13.65 39.01
CA LEU A 25 -12.37 13.18 38.52
C LEU A 25 -12.64 11.75 38.99
N SER A 26 -13.54 11.61 39.98
CA SER A 26 -14.02 10.29 40.40
C SER A 26 -14.76 9.56 39.26
N ALA A 27 -14.77 8.22 39.30
CA ALA A 27 -15.50 7.41 38.32
C ALA A 27 -17.01 7.74 38.22
N LYS A 28 -17.63 8.24 39.31
CA LYS A 28 -19.03 8.70 39.30
C LYS A 28 -19.18 9.99 38.48
N VAL A 29 -18.23 10.93 38.64
CA VAL A 29 -18.20 12.19 37.90
C VAL A 29 -17.93 11.93 36.43
N LEU A 30 -16.95 11.07 36.11
CA LEU A 30 -16.65 10.70 34.72
C LEU A 30 -17.87 10.06 34.02
N ARG A 31 -18.59 9.15 34.68
CA ARG A 31 -19.84 8.58 34.12
C ARG A 31 -20.90 9.66 33.87
N ARG A 32 -21.04 10.64 34.77
CA ARG A 32 -21.97 11.76 34.58
C ARG A 32 -21.54 12.69 33.46
N ALA A 33 -20.25 12.95 33.30
CA ALA A 33 -19.69 13.74 32.20
C ALA A 33 -19.93 13.06 30.85
N VAL A 34 -19.83 11.73 30.79
CA VAL A 34 -20.19 10.95 29.60
C VAL A 34 -21.70 11.02 29.31
N ALA A 35 -22.55 10.80 30.33
CA ALA A 35 -24.00 10.87 30.17
C ALA A 35 -24.49 12.28 29.79
N GLY A 36 -23.79 13.32 30.25
CA GLY A 36 -24.05 14.72 29.92
C GLY A 36 -23.43 15.18 28.59
N GLY A 37 -22.70 14.32 27.88
CA GLY A 37 -22.13 14.64 26.56
C GLY A 37 -20.85 15.48 26.59
N HIS A 38 -20.31 15.85 27.74
CA HIS A 38 -19.04 16.60 27.85
C HIS A 38 -17.81 15.75 27.47
N VAL A 39 -17.91 14.44 27.69
CA VAL A 39 -16.85 13.47 27.41
C VAL A 39 -17.41 12.34 26.56
N ARG A 40 -16.67 11.90 25.54
CA ARG A 40 -17.01 10.74 24.72
C ARG A 40 -16.10 9.57 25.07
N ARG A 41 -16.67 8.38 25.24
CA ARG A 41 -15.91 7.14 25.44
C ARG A 41 -15.58 6.53 24.09
N LEU A 42 -14.29 6.46 23.75
CA LEU A 42 -13.83 5.85 22.49
C LEU A 42 -13.71 4.32 22.60
N ALA A 43 -13.23 3.85 23.75
CA ALA A 43 -13.00 2.43 24.01
C ALA A 43 -12.99 2.16 25.53
N PRO A 44 -12.91 0.91 25.98
CA PRO A 44 -12.82 0.62 27.41
C PRO A 44 -11.68 1.39 28.09
N GLY A 45 -12.03 2.21 29.08
CA GLY A 45 -11.09 3.03 29.85
C GLY A 45 -10.47 4.22 29.10
N HIS A 46 -10.91 4.54 27.88
CA HIS A 46 -10.35 5.60 27.03
C HIS A 46 -11.42 6.61 26.64
N TYR A 47 -11.10 7.89 26.83
CA TYR A 47 -12.04 8.99 26.74
C TYR A 47 -11.42 10.18 26.02
N VAL A 48 -12.29 10.99 25.41
CA VAL A 48 -11.94 12.28 24.81
C VAL A 48 -12.91 13.34 25.26
N VAL A 49 -12.45 14.58 25.35
CA VAL A 49 -13.34 15.73 25.56
C VAL A 49 -14.14 15.95 24.28
N THR A 50 -15.48 15.97 24.38
CA THR A 50 -16.36 15.98 23.20
C THR A 50 -16.12 17.22 22.33
N ALA A 51 -16.02 18.40 22.93
CA ALA A 51 -15.78 19.65 22.19
C ALA A 51 -14.44 19.62 21.44
N ALA A 52 -13.37 19.14 22.08
CA ALA A 52 -12.06 19.01 21.45
C ALA A 52 -12.09 17.97 20.31
N TRP A 53 -12.78 16.85 20.52
CA TRP A 53 -12.95 15.82 19.50
C TRP A 53 -13.69 16.35 18.27
N ASP A 54 -14.85 16.98 18.47
CA ASP A 54 -15.69 17.46 17.37
C ASP A 54 -15.00 18.61 16.58
N ALA A 55 -14.08 19.35 17.22
CA ALA A 55 -13.22 20.33 16.55
C ALA A 55 -11.99 19.72 15.84
N THR A 56 -11.67 18.45 16.08
CA THR A 56 -10.50 17.77 15.50
C THR A 56 -10.82 17.25 14.09
N PRO A 57 -9.95 17.48 13.08
CA PRO A 57 -10.16 16.95 11.73
C PRO A 57 -10.24 15.41 11.70
N PRO A 58 -10.97 14.80 10.75
CA PRO A 58 -11.16 13.34 10.71
C PRO A 58 -9.87 12.51 10.73
N LEU A 59 -8.84 12.95 10.00
CA LEU A 59 -7.53 12.28 10.00
C LEU A 59 -6.88 12.29 11.40
N ALA A 60 -6.93 13.44 12.08
CA ALA A 60 -6.37 13.57 13.43
C ALA A 60 -7.20 12.78 14.46
N GLN A 61 -8.52 12.72 14.31
CA GLN A 61 -9.39 11.83 15.08
C GLN A 61 -8.98 10.36 14.92
N HIS A 62 -8.69 9.94 13.68
CA HIS A 62 -8.22 8.58 13.38
C HIS A 62 -6.89 8.26 14.08
N LEU A 63 -5.94 9.19 14.10
CA LEU A 63 -4.68 9.02 14.83
C LEU A 63 -4.88 8.99 16.36
N VAL A 64 -5.89 9.69 16.89
CA VAL A 64 -6.27 9.55 18.30
C VAL A 64 -6.82 8.15 18.61
N LEU A 65 -7.64 7.58 17.70
CA LEU A 65 -8.08 6.18 17.83
C LEU A 65 -6.88 5.22 17.82
N ALA A 66 -5.88 5.49 16.96
CA ALA A 66 -4.65 4.68 16.89
C ALA A 66 -3.86 4.71 18.20
N ARG A 67 -3.70 5.89 18.82
CA ARG A 67 -3.08 6.03 20.15
C ARG A 67 -3.86 5.28 21.23
N ALA A 68 -5.20 5.37 21.21
CA ALA A 68 -6.04 4.64 22.16
C ALA A 68 -5.92 3.11 21.99
N ALA A 69 -5.87 2.64 20.74
CA ALA A 69 -5.63 1.23 20.42
C ALA A 69 -4.28 0.74 20.96
N GLN A 70 -3.20 1.50 20.73
CA GLN A 70 -1.87 1.13 21.19
C GLN A 70 -1.73 1.21 22.72
N ARG A 71 -2.38 2.17 23.40
CA ARG A 71 -2.42 2.17 24.87
C ARG A 71 -3.07 0.91 25.46
N GLN A 72 -4.08 0.35 24.78
CA GLN A 72 -4.68 -0.94 25.19
C GLN A 72 -3.78 -2.13 24.88
N ARG A 73 -2.94 -2.02 23.86
CA ARG A 73 -2.06 -3.09 23.37
C ARG A 73 -0.65 -2.51 23.15
N PRO A 74 0.13 -2.24 24.22
CA PRO A 74 1.40 -1.51 24.10
C PRO A 74 2.46 -2.22 23.25
N TRP A 75 2.34 -3.53 23.07
CA TRP A 75 3.20 -4.35 22.20
C TRP A 75 2.78 -4.32 20.72
N GLY A 76 1.61 -3.76 20.40
CA GLY A 76 1.10 -3.68 19.03
C GLY A 76 1.65 -2.48 18.28
N VAL A 77 2.12 -2.69 17.06
CA VAL A 77 2.65 -1.65 16.18
C VAL A 77 1.57 -1.23 15.19
N VAL A 78 1.23 0.06 15.14
CA VAL A 78 0.24 0.57 14.18
C VAL A 78 0.75 0.38 12.76
N SER A 79 -0.08 -0.15 11.86
CA SER A 79 0.34 -0.52 10.50
C SER A 79 -0.70 -0.17 9.42
N HIS A 80 -0.37 -0.49 8.17
CA HIS A 80 -1.23 -0.29 6.99
C HIS A 80 -1.67 1.18 6.83
N LEU A 81 -2.92 1.43 6.40
CA LEU A 81 -3.44 2.77 6.12
C LEU A 81 -3.33 3.74 7.31
N THR A 82 -3.38 3.23 8.55
CA THR A 82 -3.20 4.09 9.74
C THR A 82 -1.76 4.54 9.90
N ALA A 83 -0.79 3.65 9.64
CA ALA A 83 0.61 4.04 9.60
C ALA A 83 0.92 4.95 8.41
N ALA A 84 0.32 4.71 7.25
CA ALA A 84 0.47 5.57 6.08
C ALA A 84 0.01 7.01 6.39
N ALA A 85 -1.16 7.14 7.02
CA ALA A 85 -1.67 8.41 7.54
C ALA A 85 -0.72 9.06 8.55
N ALA A 86 -0.14 8.29 9.48
CA ALA A 86 0.81 8.80 10.47
C ALA A 86 2.12 9.31 9.84
N HIS A 87 2.59 8.67 8.76
CA HIS A 87 3.73 9.12 7.96
C HIS A 87 3.43 10.33 7.05
N GLY A 88 2.18 10.79 7.01
CA GLY A 88 1.76 11.86 6.11
C GLY A 88 1.67 11.43 4.64
N LEU A 89 1.65 10.12 4.36
CA LEU A 89 1.40 9.61 3.02
C LEU A 89 -0.07 9.86 2.62
N PRO A 90 -0.37 10.06 1.33
CA PRO A 90 -1.75 10.16 0.89
C PRO A 90 -2.46 8.84 1.16
N VAL A 91 -3.66 8.95 1.72
CA VAL A 91 -4.54 7.82 2.02
C VAL A 91 -5.91 8.09 1.42
N PRO A 92 -6.72 7.04 1.17
CA PRO A 92 -8.11 7.23 0.77
C PRO A 92 -8.85 8.16 1.75
N SER A 93 -9.81 8.94 1.23
CA SER A 93 -10.55 9.92 2.03
C SER A 93 -11.34 9.30 3.19
N VAL A 94 -11.64 8.01 3.10
CA VAL A 94 -12.29 7.23 4.16
C VAL A 94 -11.31 6.19 4.66
N LEU A 95 -10.86 6.37 5.90
CA LEU A 95 -10.04 5.39 6.60
C LEU A 95 -10.91 4.33 7.28
N PRO A 96 -10.41 3.10 7.48
CA PRO A 96 -11.11 2.08 8.24
C PRO A 96 -11.39 2.55 9.67
N THR A 97 -12.58 2.26 10.20
CA THR A 97 -12.93 2.61 11.59
C THR A 97 -12.17 1.78 12.64
N THR A 98 -11.68 0.62 12.24
CA THR A 98 -10.87 -0.28 13.08
C THR A 98 -9.39 -0.04 12.83
N ILE A 99 -8.62 0.18 13.91
CA ILE A 99 -7.17 0.35 13.82
C ILE A 99 -6.49 -1.00 13.64
N THR A 100 -5.62 -1.12 12.65
CA THR A 100 -4.78 -2.33 12.50
C THR A 100 -3.51 -2.18 13.34
N LEU A 101 -3.28 -3.13 14.24
CA LEU A 101 -2.04 -3.30 14.97
C LEU A 101 -1.36 -4.59 14.51
N THR A 102 -0.14 -4.49 13.99
CA THR A 102 0.70 -5.63 13.69
C THR A 102 1.46 -6.07 14.93
N THR A 103 1.58 -7.38 15.13
CA THR A 103 2.28 -7.98 16.27
C THR A 103 3.03 -9.23 15.87
N ASP A 104 4.19 -9.44 16.47
CA ASP A 104 5.00 -10.65 16.38
C ASP A 104 4.69 -11.66 17.50
N HIS A 105 3.78 -11.31 18.41
CA HIS A 105 3.35 -12.20 19.49
C HIS A 105 2.44 -13.31 18.94
N ASP A 106 2.48 -14.48 19.59
CA ASP A 106 1.55 -15.60 19.32
C ASP A 106 0.15 -15.28 19.86
N THR A 107 -0.46 -14.28 19.25
CA THR A 107 -1.86 -13.94 19.41
C THR A 107 -2.48 -14.24 18.06
N GLY A 108 -3.37 -15.23 17.97
CA GLY A 108 -4.15 -15.40 16.76
C GLY A 108 -4.85 -14.09 16.36
N THR A 109 -5.20 -13.93 15.08
CA THR A 109 -5.95 -12.75 14.60
C THR A 109 -7.17 -12.53 15.51
N ALA A 110 -7.12 -11.47 16.33
CA ALA A 110 -8.21 -11.13 17.23
C ALA A 110 -8.87 -9.84 16.74
N ASN A 111 -10.18 -9.93 16.57
CA ASN A 111 -11.04 -8.78 16.31
C ASN A 111 -11.76 -8.44 17.62
N GLY A 112 -11.59 -7.23 18.14
CA GLY A 112 -12.29 -6.82 19.34
C GLY A 112 -11.94 -5.41 19.82
N GLY A 113 -12.96 -4.58 19.99
CA GLY A 113 -12.80 -3.19 20.43
C GLY A 113 -12.39 -2.25 19.29
N ILE A 114 -11.48 -1.34 19.59
CA ILE A 114 -11.01 -0.28 18.67
C ILE A 114 -9.99 -0.78 17.63
N ALA A 115 -9.46 -1.99 17.81
CA ALA A 115 -8.36 -2.50 17.01
C ALA A 115 -8.53 -3.95 16.56
N ARG A 116 -7.91 -4.25 15.42
CA ARG A 116 -7.69 -5.58 14.88
C ARG A 116 -6.21 -5.92 14.99
N LEU A 117 -5.90 -7.12 15.48
CA LEU A 117 -4.54 -7.63 15.53
C LEU A 117 -4.21 -8.39 14.24
N GLU A 118 -3.09 -8.03 13.61
CA GLU A 118 -2.52 -8.71 12.45
C GLU A 118 -1.21 -9.40 12.87
N PRO A 119 -1.20 -10.74 13.06
CA PRO A 119 0.01 -11.47 13.38
C PRO A 119 0.95 -11.48 12.17
N ALA A 120 2.14 -10.91 12.31
CA ALA A 120 3.14 -10.88 11.26
C ALA A 120 4.51 -10.54 11.84
N ALA A 121 5.57 -11.12 11.26
CA ALA A 121 6.93 -10.86 11.73
C ALA A 121 7.30 -9.38 11.52
N LEU A 122 7.87 -8.77 12.56
CA LEU A 122 8.38 -7.40 12.55
C LEU A 122 9.90 -7.45 12.73
N SER A 123 10.64 -6.90 11.77
CA SER A 123 12.07 -6.64 11.99
C SER A 123 12.21 -5.36 12.81
N SER A 124 13.34 -5.20 13.51
CA SER A 124 13.60 -3.99 14.31
C SER A 124 13.64 -2.72 13.44
N SER A 125 14.08 -2.82 12.18
CA SER A 125 14.08 -1.70 11.22
C SER A 125 12.70 -1.37 10.67
N ALA A 126 11.71 -2.26 10.86
CA ALA A 126 10.35 -2.07 10.40
C ALA A 126 9.47 -1.35 11.42
N VAL A 127 10.01 -0.92 12.55
CA VAL A 127 9.27 -0.25 13.63
C VAL A 127 9.91 1.11 13.93
N VAL A 128 9.10 2.16 13.97
CA VAL A 128 9.54 3.53 14.27
C VAL A 128 8.56 4.19 15.21
N ASP A 129 9.02 5.16 16.00
CA ASP A 129 8.17 5.98 16.85
C ASP A 129 7.93 7.35 16.18
N LEU A 130 6.66 7.75 16.08
CA LEU A 130 6.23 9.06 15.60
C LEU A 130 5.39 9.72 16.67
N ASP A 131 5.97 10.69 17.38
CA ASP A 131 5.29 11.46 18.45
C ASP A 131 4.60 10.55 19.49
N GLY A 132 5.31 9.50 19.94
CA GLY A 132 4.81 8.53 20.92
C GLY A 132 3.79 7.53 20.37
N LEU A 133 3.60 7.47 19.04
CA LEU A 133 2.87 6.43 18.35
C LEU A 133 3.86 5.49 17.66
N THR A 134 3.96 4.25 18.14
CA THR A 134 4.82 3.25 17.51
C THR A 134 4.13 2.70 16.26
N VAL A 135 4.71 2.94 15.09
CA VAL A 135 4.16 2.60 13.77
C VAL A 135 5.14 1.75 12.96
N THR A 136 4.67 1.09 11.91
CA THR A 136 5.55 0.45 10.93
C THR A 136 6.35 1.49 10.14
N SER A 137 7.59 1.20 9.75
CA SER A 137 8.40 2.07 8.90
C SER A 137 7.70 2.38 7.56
N VAL A 138 8.11 3.44 6.85
CA VAL A 138 7.48 3.83 5.57
C VAL A 138 7.50 2.67 4.57
N GLY A 139 8.67 2.07 4.33
CA GLY A 139 8.81 0.95 3.40
C GLY A 139 7.95 -0.25 3.79
N ARG A 140 7.93 -0.60 5.09
CA ARG A 140 7.08 -1.69 5.58
C ARG A 140 5.61 -1.40 5.37
N THR A 141 5.19 -0.17 5.70
CA THR A 141 3.81 0.31 5.57
C THR A 141 3.33 0.24 4.13
N VAL A 142 4.15 0.73 3.18
CA VAL A 142 3.83 0.74 1.76
C VAL A 142 3.64 -0.69 1.24
N VAL A 143 4.54 -1.63 1.56
CA VAL A 143 4.41 -3.02 1.10
C VAL A 143 3.21 -3.74 1.75
N ASP A 144 2.95 -3.49 3.04
CA ASP A 144 1.76 -4.03 3.73
C ASP A 144 0.45 -3.50 3.15
N CYS A 145 0.39 -2.21 2.80
CA CYS A 145 -0.73 -1.63 2.08
C CYS A 145 -0.85 -2.21 0.67
N LEU A 146 0.24 -2.28 -0.08
CA LEU A 146 0.24 -2.75 -1.47
C LEU A 146 -0.26 -4.19 -1.60
N ARG A 147 0.07 -5.06 -0.64
CA ARG A 147 -0.40 -6.47 -0.66
C ARG A 147 -1.86 -6.63 -0.24
N THR A 148 -2.47 -5.67 0.45
CA THR A 148 -3.80 -5.83 1.09
C THR A 148 -4.89 -4.91 0.54
N LEU A 149 -4.52 -3.78 -0.06
CA LEU A 149 -5.46 -2.87 -0.70
C LEU A 149 -5.85 -3.35 -2.09
N PRO A 150 -6.95 -2.82 -2.66
CA PRO A 150 -7.16 -2.90 -4.10
C PRO A 150 -5.90 -2.43 -4.84
N LEU A 151 -5.48 -3.18 -5.87
CA LEU A 151 -4.20 -2.95 -6.55
C LEU A 151 -3.99 -1.49 -6.97
N ALA A 152 -5.04 -0.84 -7.47
CA ALA A 152 -5.01 0.55 -7.89
C ALA A 152 -4.68 1.53 -6.77
N ASP A 153 -5.28 1.36 -5.59
CA ASP A 153 -5.00 2.18 -4.40
C ASP A 153 -3.60 1.89 -3.86
N GLY A 154 -3.18 0.62 -3.91
CA GLY A 154 -1.83 0.23 -3.53
C GLY A 154 -0.77 0.91 -4.40
N VAL A 155 -0.93 0.87 -5.74
CA VAL A 155 -0.02 1.52 -6.67
C VAL A 155 0.02 3.03 -6.44
N ALA A 156 -1.13 3.67 -6.24
CA ALA A 156 -1.19 5.11 -5.94
C ALA A 156 -0.44 5.50 -4.67
N LEU A 157 -0.51 4.67 -3.62
CA LEU A 157 0.28 4.87 -2.41
C LEU A 157 1.79 4.71 -2.66
N VAL A 158 2.18 3.70 -3.44
CA VAL A 158 3.60 3.44 -3.78
C VAL A 158 4.16 4.62 -4.59
N ASP A 159 3.46 5.07 -5.62
CA ASP A 159 3.86 6.17 -6.48
C ASP A 159 4.09 7.44 -5.66
N ALA A 160 3.13 7.77 -4.78
CA ALA A 160 3.25 8.94 -3.92
C ALA A 160 4.42 8.86 -2.93
N ALA A 161 4.64 7.69 -2.31
CA ALA A 161 5.74 7.52 -1.36
C ALA A 161 7.12 7.61 -2.05
N LEU A 162 7.24 7.11 -3.27
CA LEU A 162 8.44 7.23 -4.10
C LEU A 162 8.63 8.68 -4.59
N ALA A 163 7.56 9.32 -5.08
CA ALA A 163 7.59 10.69 -5.60
C ALA A 163 7.99 11.71 -4.52
N SER A 164 7.55 11.51 -3.27
CA SER A 164 7.92 12.38 -2.14
C SER A 164 9.33 12.08 -1.59
N GLY A 165 10.00 11.02 -2.06
CA GLY A 165 11.27 10.55 -1.53
C GLY A 165 11.18 9.96 -0.11
N ALA A 166 9.97 9.65 0.38
CA ALA A 166 9.79 9.04 1.71
C ALA A 166 10.33 7.60 1.77
N VAL A 167 10.47 6.95 0.61
CA VAL A 167 11.03 5.62 0.45
C VAL A 167 11.79 5.53 -0.88
N THR A 168 12.80 4.66 -0.94
CA THR A 168 13.47 4.32 -2.21
C THR A 168 12.97 2.97 -2.75
N VAL A 169 13.18 2.73 -4.04
CA VAL A 169 12.91 1.41 -4.65
C VAL A 169 13.63 0.29 -3.90
N ALA A 170 14.89 0.52 -3.52
CA ALA A 170 15.70 -0.46 -2.79
C ALA A 170 15.11 -0.79 -1.40
N ASP A 171 14.44 0.15 -0.75
CA ASP A 171 13.77 -0.08 0.52
C ASP A 171 12.52 -0.95 0.34
N LEU A 172 11.71 -0.68 -0.70
CA LEU A 172 10.54 -1.50 -1.03
C LEU A 172 10.93 -2.92 -1.42
N GLU A 173 12.01 -3.10 -2.20
CA GLU A 173 12.53 -4.42 -2.56
C GLU A 173 13.00 -5.22 -1.34
N ARG A 174 13.65 -4.55 -0.37
CA ARG A 174 14.10 -5.17 0.88
C ARG A 174 12.92 -5.67 1.71
N GLU A 175 11.90 -4.84 1.88
CA GLU A 175 10.68 -5.20 2.62
C GLU A 175 9.90 -6.31 1.90
N ARG A 176 9.75 -6.21 0.57
CA ARG A 176 9.16 -7.27 -0.24
C ARG A 176 9.92 -8.60 -0.12
N ALA A 177 11.25 -8.57 -0.08
CA ALA A 177 12.06 -9.77 0.07
C ALA A 177 11.89 -10.39 1.46
N PHE A 178 11.77 -9.57 2.50
CA PHE A 178 11.48 -10.01 3.86
C PHE A 178 10.09 -10.69 3.96
N GLN A 179 9.08 -10.14 3.28
CA GLN A 179 7.72 -10.68 3.25
C GLN A 179 7.53 -11.86 2.27
N LYS A 180 8.62 -12.54 1.87
CA LYS A 180 8.52 -13.66 0.93
C LYS A 180 7.63 -14.78 1.50
N GLY A 181 6.66 -15.21 0.69
CA GLY A 181 5.71 -16.27 1.05
C GLY A 181 4.54 -15.81 1.90
N TRP A 182 4.42 -14.50 2.17
CA TRP A 182 3.30 -13.95 2.91
C TRP A 182 2.02 -13.95 2.07
N PRO A 183 0.84 -13.94 2.71
CA PRO A 183 -0.43 -13.82 2.02
C PRO A 183 -0.45 -12.59 1.11
N TRP A 184 -0.94 -12.79 -0.12
CA TRP A 184 -1.15 -11.73 -1.12
C TRP A 184 0.11 -11.01 -1.61
N ILE A 185 1.30 -11.54 -1.32
CA ILE A 185 2.57 -10.94 -1.79
C ILE A 185 2.65 -10.84 -3.32
N GLY A 186 1.93 -11.69 -4.05
CA GLY A 186 1.83 -11.59 -5.52
C GLY A 186 1.16 -10.30 -5.99
N VAL A 187 0.20 -9.75 -5.23
CA VAL A 187 -0.41 -8.45 -5.53
C VAL A 187 0.64 -7.34 -5.40
N ALA A 188 1.49 -7.43 -4.38
CA ALA A 188 2.60 -6.49 -4.20
C ALA A 188 3.61 -6.56 -5.35
N ASP A 189 3.92 -7.76 -5.86
CA ASP A 189 4.77 -7.89 -7.04
C ASP A 189 4.16 -7.21 -8.28
N CYS A 190 2.84 -7.37 -8.51
CA CYS A 190 2.15 -6.69 -9.62
C CYS A 190 2.17 -5.17 -9.43
N GLY A 191 1.93 -4.69 -8.20
CA GLY A 191 1.90 -3.27 -7.88
C GLY A 191 3.26 -2.59 -8.02
N LEU A 192 4.34 -3.21 -7.53
CA LEU A 192 5.70 -2.71 -7.71
C LEU A 192 6.12 -2.67 -9.19
N TRP A 193 5.58 -3.58 -10.01
CA TRP A 193 5.81 -3.55 -11.46
C TRP A 193 5.06 -2.40 -12.15
N LEU A 194 3.88 -2.03 -11.65
CA LEU A 194 3.04 -0.96 -12.18
C LEU A 194 3.43 0.44 -11.68
N ALA A 195 4.19 0.50 -10.60
CA ALA A 195 4.62 1.74 -9.97
C ALA A 195 5.38 2.64 -10.96
N ASP A 196 5.00 3.91 -10.95
CA ASP A 196 5.60 4.97 -11.75
C ASP A 196 5.53 6.29 -10.95
N PRO A 197 6.63 6.69 -10.28
CA PRO A 197 6.64 7.87 -9.43
C PRO A 197 6.55 9.20 -10.19
N VAL A 198 6.49 9.17 -11.53
CA VAL A 198 6.29 10.37 -12.35
C VAL A 198 4.82 10.78 -12.40
N ARG A 199 3.89 9.90 -11.99
CA ARG A 199 2.46 10.24 -11.89
C ARG A 199 2.25 11.30 -10.81
N GLU A 200 1.53 12.35 -11.16
CA GLU A 200 1.44 13.55 -10.32
C GLU A 200 0.26 13.47 -9.33
N SER A 201 -0.67 12.54 -9.54
CA SER A 201 -1.89 12.42 -8.73
C SER A 201 -2.30 10.98 -8.43
N TRP A 202 -2.99 10.80 -7.29
CA TRP A 202 -3.62 9.52 -6.92
C TRP A 202 -4.54 8.98 -8.02
N PHE A 203 -5.33 9.86 -8.66
CA PHE A 203 -6.25 9.46 -9.71
C PHE A 203 -5.55 9.01 -10.99
N GLU A 204 -4.37 9.55 -11.33
CA GLU A 204 -3.56 9.02 -12.44
C GLU A 204 -3.10 7.59 -12.15
N SER A 205 -2.51 7.34 -10.98
CA SER A 205 -2.06 6.00 -10.58
C SER A 205 -3.20 4.99 -10.61
N VAL A 206 -4.35 5.36 -10.04
CA VAL A 206 -5.56 4.52 -10.06
C VAL A 206 -6.04 4.27 -11.49
N SER A 207 -6.15 5.32 -12.32
CA SER A 207 -6.68 5.22 -13.68
C SER A 207 -5.82 4.32 -14.55
N PHE A 208 -4.50 4.49 -14.50
CA PHE A 208 -3.57 3.67 -15.28
C PHE A 208 -3.52 2.22 -14.81
N THR A 209 -3.59 2.01 -13.50
CA THR A 209 -3.69 0.66 -12.94
C THR A 209 -5.00 0.00 -13.38
N GLN A 210 -6.11 0.74 -13.40
CA GLN A 210 -7.41 0.24 -13.85
C GLN A 210 -7.41 -0.10 -15.35
N LEU A 211 -6.85 0.77 -16.20
CA LEU A 211 -6.67 0.48 -17.62
C LEU A 211 -5.88 -0.82 -17.83
N TRP A 212 -4.81 -0.99 -17.05
CA TRP A 212 -4.05 -2.23 -17.05
C TRP A 212 -4.92 -3.40 -16.57
N LEU A 213 -5.67 -3.31 -15.49
CA LEU A 213 -6.56 -4.37 -15.03
C LEU A 213 -7.61 -4.76 -16.09
N ASP A 214 -8.14 -3.80 -16.84
CA ASP A 214 -9.24 -3.98 -17.78
C ASP A 214 -8.85 -4.56 -19.14
N GLY A 215 -7.55 -4.66 -19.45
CA GLY A 215 -7.12 -5.18 -20.77
C GLY A 215 -6.75 -4.07 -21.74
N ILE A 216 -6.92 -2.83 -21.32
CA ILE A 216 -6.76 -1.67 -22.17
C ILE A 216 -5.26 -1.36 -22.22
N PRO A 217 -4.68 -1.16 -23.43
CA PRO A 217 -3.29 -0.73 -23.54
C PRO A 217 -3.06 0.51 -22.67
N VAL A 218 -1.96 0.53 -21.92
CA VAL A 218 -1.66 1.67 -21.06
C VAL A 218 -1.17 2.83 -21.93
N PRO A 219 -1.76 4.03 -21.85
CA PRO A 219 -1.32 5.17 -22.65
C PRO A 219 0.07 5.64 -22.24
N GLN A 220 0.76 6.38 -23.12
CA GLN A 220 1.96 7.11 -22.72
C GLN A 220 1.56 8.23 -21.78
N HIS A 221 2.17 8.30 -20.60
CA HIS A 221 1.87 9.31 -19.59
C HIS A 221 2.63 10.61 -19.85
N GLN A 222 2.06 11.73 -19.41
CA GLN A 222 2.72 13.03 -19.34
C GLN A 222 3.28 13.54 -20.69
N VAL A 223 2.56 13.30 -21.78
CA VAL A 223 3.00 13.66 -23.14
C VAL A 223 2.79 15.14 -23.40
N THR A 224 3.85 15.82 -23.83
CA THR A 224 3.77 17.19 -24.31
C THR A 224 3.37 17.19 -25.79
N VAL A 225 2.23 17.80 -26.09
CA VAL A 225 1.73 18.00 -27.45
C VAL A 225 2.21 19.36 -27.94
N LEU A 226 2.93 19.35 -29.05
CA LEU A 226 3.42 20.54 -29.73
C LEU A 226 2.65 20.76 -31.03
N ASP A 227 2.56 21.99 -31.51
CA ASP A 227 2.03 22.29 -32.84
C ASP A 227 3.08 21.99 -33.93
N HIS A 228 2.71 22.15 -35.19
CA HIS A 228 3.61 21.98 -36.35
C HIS A 228 4.80 22.96 -36.36
N ARG A 229 4.84 23.94 -35.46
CA ARG A 229 5.94 24.91 -35.27
C ARG A 229 6.69 24.66 -33.96
N GLU A 230 6.54 23.46 -33.39
CA GLU A 230 7.15 23.06 -32.11
C GLU A 230 6.74 23.91 -30.91
N ARG A 231 5.62 24.65 -31.01
CA ARG A 231 5.11 25.44 -29.88
C ARG A 231 4.24 24.58 -28.99
N PHE A 232 4.36 24.79 -27.69
CA PHE A 232 3.55 24.10 -26.68
C PHE A 232 2.06 24.32 -26.92
N VAL A 233 1.30 23.22 -26.98
CA VAL A 233 -0.17 23.22 -27.08
C VAL A 233 -0.78 22.77 -25.76
N ALA A 234 -0.37 21.60 -25.28
CA ALA A 234 -0.88 21.00 -24.04
C ALA A 234 0.09 19.95 -23.49
N ARG A 235 -0.04 19.64 -22.20
CA ARG A 235 0.50 18.41 -21.59
C ARG A 235 -0.70 17.53 -21.25
N VAL A 236 -0.70 16.29 -21.74
CA VAL A 236 -1.80 15.35 -21.52
C VAL A 236 -1.36 14.22 -20.59
N ASP A 237 -2.27 13.81 -19.72
CA ASP A 237 -1.99 12.78 -18.71
C ASP A 237 -1.84 11.39 -19.33
N GLY A 238 -2.47 11.14 -20.48
CA GLY A 238 -2.39 9.88 -21.22
C GLY A 238 -2.63 10.05 -22.72
N LEU A 239 -1.72 9.51 -23.55
CA LEU A 239 -1.85 9.45 -25.01
C LEU A 239 -1.73 8.01 -25.56
N TRP A 240 -2.71 7.57 -26.34
CA TRP A 240 -2.61 6.35 -27.14
C TRP A 240 -2.08 6.66 -28.55
N GLU A 241 -0.85 6.27 -28.85
CA GLU A 241 -0.33 6.34 -30.23
C GLU A 241 -1.14 5.40 -31.15
N GLY A 242 -1.61 5.91 -32.29
CA GLY A 242 -2.31 5.14 -33.32
C GLY A 242 -3.84 5.08 -33.22
N ARG A 243 -4.46 5.72 -32.22
CA ARG A 243 -5.91 5.96 -32.18
C ARG A 243 -6.19 7.46 -32.11
N ALA A 244 -6.31 8.09 -33.28
CA ALA A 244 -7.01 9.36 -33.38
C ALA A 244 -8.49 9.11 -33.05
N SER A 245 -8.83 9.06 -31.77
CA SER A 245 -10.21 9.09 -31.31
C SER A 245 -10.73 10.49 -31.63
N SER A 246 -11.49 10.64 -32.71
CA SER A 246 -12.28 11.84 -32.96
C SER A 246 -13.34 11.96 -31.86
N VAL A 247 -12.99 12.53 -30.71
CA VAL A 247 -13.97 12.95 -29.71
C VAL A 247 -14.65 14.18 -30.30
N ARG A 248 -15.86 13.99 -30.83
CA ARG A 248 -16.71 15.10 -31.27
C ARG A 248 -17.25 15.77 -30.00
N PRO A 249 -16.95 17.05 -29.72
CA PRO A 249 -17.52 17.74 -28.57
C PRO A 249 -19.03 17.86 -28.76
N THR A 250 -19.82 17.35 -27.82
CA THR A 250 -21.29 17.53 -27.78
C THR A 250 -21.72 18.70 -26.87
N ALA A 251 -20.78 19.57 -26.47
CA ALA A 251 -21.08 20.79 -25.72
C ALA A 251 -21.04 22.04 -26.63
N PRO A 252 -21.91 23.05 -26.40
CA PRO A 252 -22.05 24.18 -27.31
C PRO A 252 -20.78 25.05 -27.34
N ALA A 253 -20.51 25.56 -28.54
CA ALA A 253 -19.28 26.21 -28.94
C ALA A 253 -19.06 27.57 -28.25
N SER A 254 -18.11 27.64 -27.32
CA SER A 254 -17.48 28.91 -26.95
C SER A 254 -15.97 28.84 -26.66
N THR A 255 -15.27 27.73 -26.96
CA THR A 255 -13.83 27.67 -26.59
C THR A 255 -12.88 27.00 -27.59
N TRP A 256 -13.33 26.61 -28.79
CA TRP A 256 -12.41 26.00 -29.76
C TRP A 256 -12.71 26.45 -31.18
N ALA A 257 -11.92 27.40 -31.69
CA ALA A 257 -11.85 27.73 -33.10
C ALA A 257 -11.00 26.67 -33.80
N GLY A 258 -11.65 25.86 -34.64
CA GLY A 258 -10.98 24.82 -35.40
C GLY A 258 -10.07 25.40 -36.49
N THR A 259 -8.90 24.81 -36.65
CA THR A 259 -8.24 24.74 -37.95
C THR A 259 -7.62 23.35 -38.05
N THR A 260 -8.10 22.59 -39.02
CA THR A 260 -7.52 21.32 -39.47
C THR A 260 -6.06 21.53 -39.85
N ALA A 261 -5.12 20.80 -39.25
CA ALA A 261 -3.70 20.87 -39.61
C ALA A 261 -2.94 19.56 -39.28
N PRO A 262 -1.82 19.28 -39.99
CA PRO A 262 -1.35 17.93 -40.32
C PRO A 262 -0.31 17.36 -39.35
N SER A 263 -0.01 16.06 -39.55
CA SER A 263 1.02 15.21 -38.92
C SER A 263 2.05 15.90 -38.01
N LEU A 264 1.97 15.59 -36.71
CA LEU A 264 2.93 16.01 -35.69
C LEU A 264 4.16 15.10 -35.72
N THR A 265 5.34 15.67 -36.01
CA THR A 265 6.64 15.02 -35.83
C THR A 265 7.28 15.41 -34.50
N ARG A 266 7.89 14.42 -33.86
CA ARG A 266 8.43 14.39 -32.49
C ARG A 266 9.85 14.95 -32.40
N SER A 267 10.18 15.57 -31.27
CA SER A 267 11.56 15.81 -30.83
C SER A 267 11.80 15.09 -29.49
N PRO A 268 12.76 14.15 -29.36
CA PRO A 268 12.96 13.38 -28.14
C PRO A 268 13.84 14.12 -27.13
N LEU A 269 13.34 14.34 -25.90
CA LEU A 269 14.15 14.60 -24.72
C LEU A 269 14.64 13.28 -24.10
N PRO A 270 15.80 13.26 -23.42
CA PRO A 270 16.45 12.03 -22.98
C PRO A 270 15.66 11.33 -21.87
N ALA A 271 15.37 10.05 -22.08
CA ALA A 271 14.84 9.16 -21.06
C ALA A 271 15.88 8.99 -19.93
N SER A 272 15.53 9.42 -18.72
CA SER A 272 16.28 9.04 -17.52
C SER A 272 16.18 7.53 -17.31
N SER A 273 17.34 6.91 -17.16
CA SER A 273 17.61 5.47 -17.20
C SER A 273 16.88 4.67 -16.12
N TRP A 274 15.81 3.97 -16.52
CA TRP A 274 15.32 2.76 -15.84
C TRP A 274 15.81 1.54 -16.61
N THR A 275 16.92 0.94 -16.19
CA THR A 275 17.23 -0.44 -16.60
C THR A 275 16.43 -1.38 -15.73
N ARG A 276 15.31 -1.83 -16.30
CA ARG A 276 14.41 -2.87 -15.79
C ARG A 276 15.24 -4.14 -15.50
N SER A 277 15.65 -4.35 -14.25
CA SER A 277 16.49 -5.48 -13.86
C SER A 277 15.71 -6.77 -13.97
N GLY A 278 16.19 -7.66 -14.84
CA GLY A 278 15.55 -8.92 -15.18
C GLY A 278 15.54 -9.90 -14.01
N ALA A 279 14.35 -10.14 -13.45
CA ALA A 279 14.05 -11.37 -12.74
C ALA A 279 13.58 -12.41 -13.78
N ARG A 280 14.45 -13.34 -14.17
CA ARG A 280 14.02 -14.57 -14.87
C ARG A 280 13.38 -15.49 -13.83
N THR A 281 12.07 -15.41 -13.68
CA THR A 281 11.30 -16.51 -13.07
C THR A 281 10.89 -17.47 -14.16
N GLY A 282 11.64 -18.56 -14.32
CA GLY A 282 11.18 -19.72 -15.07
C GLY A 282 10.01 -20.36 -14.33
N CYS A 283 8.83 -20.36 -14.95
CA CYS A 283 7.71 -21.19 -14.50
C CYS A 283 7.95 -22.65 -14.90
N PRO A 284 7.77 -23.64 -14.00
CA PRO A 284 7.65 -25.03 -14.42
C PRO A 284 6.33 -25.20 -15.17
N SER A 285 6.39 -25.64 -16.43
CA SER A 285 5.21 -26.04 -17.20
C SER A 285 4.58 -27.27 -16.56
N TRP A 286 3.32 -27.17 -16.10
CA TRP A 286 2.50 -28.33 -15.85
C TRP A 286 1.54 -28.53 -17.02
N ALA A 287 1.71 -29.66 -17.68
CA ALA A 287 0.98 -30.07 -18.86
C ALA A 287 -0.49 -30.34 -18.55
N SER A 288 -1.32 -29.90 -19.49
CA SER A 288 -2.74 -30.15 -19.63
C SER A 288 -3.15 -31.63 -19.46
N ARG A 289 -4.22 -31.85 -18.68
CA ARG A 289 -5.19 -32.92 -18.97
C ARG A 289 -6.61 -32.37 -18.86
N SER A 290 -7.27 -32.35 -20.01
CA SER A 290 -8.69 -32.15 -20.24
C SER A 290 -9.46 -33.45 -20.05
N SER A 291 -10.65 -33.37 -19.44
CA SER A 291 -11.83 -34.26 -19.50
C SER A 291 -12.41 -34.42 -18.09
N GLY A 292 -13.70 -34.31 -17.78
CA GLY A 292 -14.93 -34.12 -18.52
C GLY A 292 -16.04 -33.82 -17.48
N GLY A 293 -17.21 -33.39 -17.94
CA GLY A 293 -18.26 -32.86 -17.07
C GLY A 293 -18.99 -33.89 -16.20
N HIS A 294 -19.70 -33.39 -15.19
CA HIS A 294 -21.12 -33.65 -14.94
C HIS A 294 -21.65 -32.74 -13.80
N ARG A 295 -22.97 -32.60 -13.78
CA ARG A 295 -23.83 -31.62 -13.10
C ARG A 295 -24.19 -32.03 -11.65
N PRO A 296 -24.97 -31.22 -10.88
CA PRO A 296 -24.85 -31.06 -9.43
C PRO A 296 -25.75 -31.99 -8.60
N ILE A 297 -25.45 -32.13 -7.30
CA ILE A 297 -26.35 -32.70 -6.29
C ILE A 297 -26.42 -31.77 -5.08
N ARG A 298 -27.64 -31.37 -4.72
CA ARG A 298 -28.04 -30.83 -3.41
C ARG A 298 -28.57 -31.98 -2.54
N SER A 299 -28.19 -32.02 -1.26
CA SER A 299 -29.07 -32.30 -0.09
C SER A 299 -28.24 -32.04 1.19
N SER A 300 -28.64 -31.11 2.06
CA SER A 300 -29.47 -31.22 3.28
C SER A 300 -28.77 -31.81 4.52
N ASN A 301 -28.58 -30.95 5.52
CA ASN A 301 -28.51 -31.13 6.98
C ASN A 301 -27.73 -32.32 7.60
N GLY A 302 -26.78 -31.97 8.48
CA GLY A 302 -26.32 -32.85 9.56
C GLY A 302 -25.05 -32.34 10.25
N ARG A 303 -25.17 -31.83 11.49
CA ARG A 303 -24.04 -31.59 12.39
C ARG A 303 -23.24 -32.89 12.61
N ILE A 304 -21.94 -32.76 12.85
CA ILE A 304 -21.18 -33.25 14.02
C ILE A 304 -19.68 -33.00 13.75
N GLY A 305 -18.98 -32.45 14.74
CA GLY A 305 -17.53 -32.18 14.66
C GLY A 305 -16.69 -33.44 14.82
N CYS A 306 -15.40 -33.34 14.48
CA CYS A 306 -14.34 -34.18 15.05
C CYS A 306 -12.97 -33.54 14.83
N ALA A 307 -12.14 -33.70 15.86
CA ALA A 307 -10.74 -33.30 15.92
C ALA A 307 -9.89 -33.99 14.84
N GLY A 308 -8.84 -33.30 14.40
CA GLY A 308 -7.83 -33.83 13.48
C GLY A 308 -6.46 -33.28 13.82
N ARG A 309 -5.77 -33.98 14.72
CA ARG A 309 -4.33 -33.89 14.98
C ARG A 309 -3.58 -34.23 13.68
N TRP A 310 -2.63 -33.40 13.27
CA TRP A 310 -1.74 -33.68 12.14
C TRP A 310 -0.29 -33.73 12.62
N ASP A 311 0.27 -34.94 12.60
CA ASP A 311 1.69 -35.21 12.83
C ASP A 311 2.48 -34.93 11.54
N GLY A 312 3.41 -33.98 11.60
CA GLY A 312 4.35 -33.70 10.52
C GLY A 312 5.60 -34.59 10.58
N PRO A 313 6.17 -35.02 9.44
CA PRO A 313 7.37 -35.84 9.43
C PRO A 313 8.64 -35.02 9.67
N ARG A 314 9.54 -35.57 10.51
CA ARG A 314 10.91 -35.10 10.74
C ARG A 314 11.85 -35.56 9.62
N ALA A 315 12.69 -34.68 9.10
CA ALA A 315 13.97 -35.02 8.46
C ALA A 315 14.92 -33.81 8.60
N ARG A 316 15.87 -33.85 9.55
CA ARG A 316 17.30 -34.22 9.40
C ARG A 316 18.14 -33.21 8.60
N SER A 317 18.99 -32.50 9.34
CA SER A 317 20.17 -31.77 8.86
C SER A 317 21.21 -32.69 8.20
N PRO A 318 22.15 -32.11 7.43
CA PRO A 318 23.54 -32.50 7.62
C PRO A 318 24.51 -31.31 7.69
N ALA A 319 25.68 -31.64 8.24
CA ALA A 319 26.75 -30.77 8.69
C ALA A 319 27.84 -30.51 7.62
N ARG A 320 28.70 -29.54 7.99
CA ARG A 320 30.01 -29.12 7.44
C ARG A 320 30.86 -30.15 6.68
N SER A 321 31.60 -29.65 5.68
CA SER A 321 33.06 -29.85 5.56
C SER A 321 33.72 -28.77 4.66
N SER A 322 35.03 -28.66 4.76
CA SER A 322 35.91 -27.53 4.37
C SER A 322 36.85 -27.85 3.20
N ARG A 323 37.00 -26.87 2.25
CA ARG A 323 38.18 -26.33 1.48
C ARG A 323 39.42 -27.22 1.12
N PRO A 324 40.34 -26.79 0.20
CA PRO A 324 40.27 -25.95 -1.04
C PRO A 324 41.23 -26.43 -2.19
N SER A 325 41.54 -25.54 -3.16
CA SER A 325 42.57 -25.55 -4.25
C SER A 325 42.06 -25.87 -5.67
N GLY A 326 42.45 -25.21 -6.77
CA GLY A 326 43.33 -24.07 -7.02
C GLY A 326 43.35 -23.67 -8.52
N LEU A 327 44.15 -22.64 -8.81
CA LEU A 327 44.76 -22.25 -10.10
C LEU A 327 43.97 -21.41 -11.13
N ALA A 328 44.68 -20.38 -11.57
CA ALA A 328 44.31 -19.30 -12.46
C ALA A 328 44.67 -19.60 -13.92
N THR A 329 44.06 -18.86 -14.85
CA THR A 329 44.75 -18.39 -16.08
C THR A 329 44.04 -17.19 -16.68
N ALA A 330 44.84 -16.22 -17.08
CA ALA A 330 44.47 -14.97 -17.72
C ALA A 330 44.18 -15.16 -19.22
N GLY A 331 43.40 -14.26 -19.82
CA GLY A 331 43.28 -14.17 -21.28
C GLY A 331 42.37 -13.05 -21.78
N GLY A 332 42.98 -11.99 -22.30
CA GLY A 332 42.53 -11.35 -23.55
C GLY A 332 41.53 -10.20 -23.47
N GLN A 333 42.06 -8.97 -23.49
CA GLN A 333 41.34 -7.79 -23.94
C GLN A 333 41.05 -7.88 -25.46
N ARG A 334 39.84 -7.52 -25.86
CA ARG A 334 39.55 -6.90 -27.18
C ARG A 334 38.37 -5.95 -27.05
N TRP A 335 38.69 -4.66 -26.92
CA TRP A 335 37.75 -3.57 -27.15
C TRP A 335 37.59 -3.40 -28.67
N THR A 336 36.38 -3.63 -29.19
CA THR A 336 35.99 -3.10 -30.49
C THR A 336 34.67 -2.37 -30.33
N SER A 337 34.76 -1.06 -30.53
CA SER A 337 33.71 -0.06 -30.53
C SER A 337 32.79 -0.22 -31.75
N ARG A 338 31.51 -0.52 -31.50
CA ARG A 338 30.39 -0.19 -32.41
C ARG A 338 29.15 0.16 -31.57
N HIS A 339 28.91 1.46 -31.40
CA HIS A 339 27.64 1.95 -30.88
C HIS A 339 26.56 1.79 -31.96
N ALA A 340 25.77 0.72 -31.84
CA ALA A 340 24.44 0.64 -32.41
C ALA A 340 23.48 0.58 -31.22
N VAL A 341 22.73 1.66 -31.00
CA VAL A 341 21.69 1.72 -29.96
C VAL A 341 20.55 0.79 -30.40
N ARG A 342 20.53 -0.43 -29.87
CA ARG A 342 19.35 -1.30 -29.95
C ARG A 342 18.26 -0.70 -29.07
N ALA A 343 17.05 -0.58 -29.62
CA ALA A 343 15.84 -0.40 -28.84
C ALA A 343 15.82 -1.49 -27.75
N GLY A 344 15.82 -1.08 -26.49
CA GLY A 344 15.78 -2.00 -25.36
C GLY A 344 14.48 -2.81 -25.42
N ASP A 345 14.62 -4.14 -25.38
CA ASP A 345 13.49 -5.06 -25.21
C ASP A 345 12.74 -4.67 -23.93
N ALA A 346 11.58 -4.03 -24.08
CA ALA A 346 10.69 -3.79 -22.95
C ALA A 346 10.30 -5.15 -22.38
N LEU A 347 10.68 -5.44 -21.13
CA LEU A 347 10.22 -6.65 -20.43
C LEU A 347 8.70 -6.70 -20.52
N ALA A 348 8.19 -7.78 -21.10
CA ALA A 348 6.76 -8.04 -21.20
C ALA A 348 6.15 -7.97 -19.79
N PRO A 349 4.94 -7.38 -19.65
CA PRO A 349 4.25 -7.35 -18.37
C PRO A 349 4.14 -8.76 -17.78
N PRO A 350 4.19 -8.92 -16.44
CA PRO A 350 3.80 -10.17 -15.83
C PRO A 350 2.42 -10.54 -16.39
N ARG A 351 2.25 -11.81 -16.79
CA ARG A 351 0.94 -12.29 -17.23
C ARG A 351 -0.04 -11.98 -16.11
N ARG A 352 -1.22 -11.48 -16.46
CA ARG A 352 -2.34 -11.28 -15.54
C ARG A 352 -2.68 -12.63 -14.92
N THR A 353 -2.04 -12.95 -13.81
CA THR A 353 -2.27 -14.17 -13.07
C THR A 353 -3.35 -13.90 -12.04
N THR A 354 -3.99 -14.97 -11.57
CA THR A 354 -4.96 -14.92 -10.47
C THR A 354 -4.39 -14.27 -9.20
N SER A 355 -3.07 -14.10 -9.11
CA SER A 355 -2.39 -13.43 -8.00
C SER A 355 -2.44 -11.91 -8.03
N CYS A 356 -2.85 -11.28 -9.15
CA CYS A 356 -3.02 -9.82 -9.23
C CYS A 356 -4.50 -9.38 -9.04
N PHE A 357 -5.43 -10.33 -8.85
CA PHE A 357 -6.87 -10.09 -8.70
C PHE A 357 -7.36 -10.33 -7.27
#